data_AF-A0A392N5X8-F1
#
_entry.id   AF-A0A392N5X8-F1
#
_cell.length_a   1.000
_cell.length_b   1.000
_cell.length_c   1.000
_cell.angle_alpha   90.00
_cell.angle_beta   90.00
_cell.angle_gamma   90.00
#
_symmetry.space_group_name_H-M   'P 1'
#
loop_
_entity.id
_entity.type
_entity.pdbx_description
1 polymer ?
#
loop_
_entity_poly.entity_id
_entity_poly.type
_entity_poly.pdbx_seq_one_letter_code
_entity_poly.pdbx_strand_id
1 'polypeptide(L)'
;MNVMTEPDPDDLVAPTPELSTLQTYEPDPDDEELQRINGAMTAVCNRLQKALEMLKSEVGPMQSTSILQTLLKIIRNVIEHPEMEKYKRLRKTNPVIERNILNNKAALEILSLVGFREDVIYDNLGKEDAYLVLKRNDPGLLWLAKSTLESSRA
;
A
#
# COMPACT_ATOMS: atom_id res chain seq x y z
N MET A 1 -63.34 30.92 42.52
CA MET A 1 -63.90 29.93 41.58
C MET A 1 -62.77 29.00 41.15
N ASN A 2 -62.77 27.67 41.26
CA ASN A 2 -63.67 26.65 41.77
C ASN A 2 -62.80 25.42 42.18
N VAL A 3 -62.96 24.99 43.44
CA VAL A 3 -63.05 23.64 44.03
C VAL A 3 -62.46 22.38 43.33
N MET A 4 -61.73 21.58 44.15
CA MET A 4 -61.65 20.08 44.21
C MET A 4 -61.15 19.34 42.96
N THR A 5 -60.38 18.24 43.03
CA THR A 5 -60.32 17.13 44.00
C THR A 5 -59.08 16.30 43.66
N GLU A 6 -58.36 15.79 44.66
CA GLU A 6 -57.53 14.59 44.50
C GLU A 6 -58.44 13.36 44.32
N PRO A 7 -58.06 12.36 43.51
CA PRO A 7 -58.30 10.99 43.94
C PRO A 7 -57.09 10.05 43.71
N ASP A 8 -56.62 9.53 44.85
CA ASP A 8 -56.38 8.13 45.25
C ASP A 8 -55.42 7.19 44.48
N PRO A 9 -54.65 6.34 45.21
CA PRO A 9 -53.51 5.58 44.71
C PRO A 9 -53.81 4.07 44.62
N ASP A 10 -54.10 3.54 43.43
CA ASP A 10 -53.79 2.16 43.06
C ASP A 10 -54.25 1.92 41.61
N ASP A 11 -53.30 1.90 40.67
CA ASP A 11 -53.35 0.90 39.61
C ASP A 11 -51.91 0.57 39.20
N LEU A 12 -51.42 -0.51 39.81
CA LEU A 12 -50.16 -1.16 39.54
C LEU A 12 -50.12 -1.65 38.09
N VAL A 13 -49.47 -0.92 37.19
CA VAL A 13 -49.04 -1.50 35.90
C VAL A 13 -47.53 -1.33 35.76
N ALA A 14 -46.87 -2.47 35.93
CA ALA A 14 -45.43 -2.69 35.93
C ALA A 14 -44.70 -2.09 34.71
N PRO A 15 -43.38 -1.77 34.84
CA PRO A 15 -42.57 -1.35 33.71
C PRO A 15 -42.32 -2.55 32.79
N THR A 16 -42.91 -2.56 31.59
CA THR A 16 -42.52 -3.51 30.53
C THR A 16 -41.21 -3.05 29.87
N PRO A 17 -40.15 -3.88 29.89
CA PRO A 17 -38.84 -3.53 29.34
C PRO A 17 -38.77 -3.77 27.82
N GLU A 18 -38.01 -2.90 27.17
CA GLU A 18 -37.08 -3.22 26.07
C GLU A 18 -37.67 -4.03 24.89
N LEU A 19 -38.39 -3.36 23.99
CA LEU A 19 -38.42 -3.81 22.59
C LEU A 19 -37.30 -3.09 21.85
N SER A 20 -36.06 -3.53 22.12
CA SER A 20 -34.88 -3.21 21.31
C SER A 20 -35.15 -3.72 19.90
N THR A 21 -35.60 -2.80 19.05
CA THR A 21 -35.59 -2.96 17.60
C THR A 21 -34.18 -3.36 17.18
N LEU A 22 -34.01 -4.64 16.85
CA LEU A 22 -32.90 -5.13 16.04
C LEU A 22 -32.98 -4.41 14.69
N GLN A 23 -32.46 -3.18 14.64
CA GLN A 23 -31.98 -2.58 13.41
C GLN A 23 -30.74 -3.38 13.04
N THR A 24 -30.94 -4.48 12.30
CA THR A 24 -29.90 -4.92 11.37
C THR A 24 -29.66 -3.75 10.44
N TYR A 25 -28.66 -2.93 10.77
CA TYR A 25 -28.04 -2.01 9.83
C TYR A 25 -27.58 -2.87 8.66
N GLU A 26 -28.36 -2.85 7.58
CA GLU A 26 -27.85 -3.22 6.27
C GLU A 26 -26.73 -2.23 6.00
N PRO A 27 -25.46 -2.67 5.95
CA PRO A 27 -24.36 -1.75 5.70
C PRO A 27 -24.63 -1.06 4.36
N ASP A 28 -24.45 0.25 4.34
CA ASP A 28 -24.58 1.03 3.12
C ASP A 28 -23.66 0.40 2.04
N PRO A 29 -24.14 0.15 0.81
CA PRO A 29 -23.29 -0.42 -0.24
C PRO A 29 -21.96 0.33 -0.44
N ASP A 30 -21.90 1.62 -0.10
CA ASP A 30 -20.67 2.42 -0.15
C ASP A 30 -19.64 2.01 0.93
N ASP A 31 -20.08 1.54 2.11
CA ASP A 31 -19.18 1.11 3.19
C ASP A 31 -18.42 -0.18 2.84
N GLU A 32 -19.05 -1.11 2.13
CA GLU A 32 -18.40 -2.34 1.67
C GLU A 32 -17.37 -2.09 0.57
N GLU A 33 -17.59 -1.08 -0.28
CA GLU A 33 -16.62 -0.65 -1.28
C GLU A 33 -15.41 0.04 -0.61
N LEU A 34 -15.66 0.94 0.34
CA LEU A 34 -14.61 1.61 1.12
C LEU A 34 -13.78 0.63 1.95
N GLN A 35 -14.40 -0.38 2.58
CA GLN A 35 -13.70 -1.43 3.31
C GLN A 35 -12.80 -2.28 2.41
N ARG A 36 -13.27 -2.62 1.20
CA ARG A 36 -12.46 -3.33 0.20
C ARG A 36 -11.26 -2.51 -0.26
N ILE A 37 -11.45 -1.21 -0.50
CA ILE A 37 -10.37 -0.29 -0.89
C ILE A 37 -9.33 -0.14 0.24
N ASN A 38 -9.78 0.07 1.48
CA ASN A 38 -8.90 0.20 2.63
C ASN A 38 -8.08 -1.08 2.86
N GLY A 39 -8.72 -2.25 2.76
CA GLY A 39 -8.04 -3.55 2.89
C GLY A 39 -6.93 -3.76 1.86
N ALA A 40 -7.14 -3.34 0.61
CA ALA A 40 -6.12 -3.44 -0.44
C ALA A 40 -4.91 -2.54 -0.18
N MET A 41 -5.14 -1.30 0.25
CA MET A 41 -4.06 -0.36 0.59
C MET A 41 -3.26 -0.86 1.80
N THR A 42 -3.94 -1.29 2.87
CA THR A 42 -3.28 -1.87 4.05
C THR A 42 -2.44 -3.09 3.69
N ALA A 43 -2.93 -3.96 2.80
CA ALA A 43 -2.16 -5.12 2.34
C ALA A 43 -0.87 -4.72 1.62
N VAL A 44 -0.90 -3.67 0.78
CA VAL A 44 0.31 -3.15 0.11
C VAL A 44 1.28 -2.55 1.12
N CYS A 45 0.82 -1.73 2.06
CA CYS A 45 1.65 -1.16 3.13
C CYS A 45 2.36 -2.25 3.94
N ASN A 46 1.61 -3.26 4.39
CA ASN A 46 2.16 -4.36 5.18
C ASN A 46 3.22 -5.16 4.40
N ARG A 47 2.99 -5.39 3.10
CA ARG A 47 3.98 -6.07 2.25
C ARG A 47 5.24 -5.23 2.04
N LEU A 48 5.11 -3.92 1.82
CA LEU A 48 6.25 -3.01 1.72
C LEU A 48 7.08 -2.99 3.01
N GLN A 49 6.42 -2.91 4.17
CA GLN A 49 7.09 -2.96 5.48
C GLN A 49 7.81 -4.28 5.70
N LYS A 50 7.16 -5.41 5.42
CA LYS A 50 7.78 -6.74 5.53
C LYS A 50 8.99 -6.90 4.60
N ALA A 51 8.91 -6.41 3.37
CA ALA A 51 10.04 -6.43 2.45
C ALA A 51 11.19 -5.55 2.95
N LEU A 52 10.89 -4.38 3.53
CA LEU A 52 11.89 -3.52 4.17
C LEU A 52 12.61 -4.18 5.35
N GLU A 53 11.87 -4.87 6.21
CA GLU A 53 12.44 -5.63 7.33
C GLU A 53 13.33 -6.78 6.85
N MET A 54 12.88 -7.51 5.82
CA MET A 54 13.67 -8.55 5.17
C MET A 54 14.97 -7.99 4.59
N LEU A 55 14.89 -6.86 3.87
CA LEU A 55 16.05 -6.19 3.30
C LEU A 55 17.08 -5.83 4.39
N LYS A 56 16.61 -5.22 5.49
CA LYS A 56 17.49 -4.78 6.59
C LYS A 56 18.12 -5.93 7.36
N SER A 57 17.47 -7.10 7.42
CA SER A 57 17.96 -8.28 8.13
C SER A 57 18.87 -9.16 7.28
N GLU A 58 18.67 -9.19 5.96
CA GLU A 58 19.43 -10.04 5.03
C GLU A 58 20.81 -9.47 4.68
N VAL A 59 20.99 -8.14 4.73
CA VAL A 59 22.25 -7.49 4.34
C VAL A 59 22.77 -6.54 5.42
N GLY A 60 24.09 -6.30 5.41
CA GLY A 60 24.74 -5.37 6.34
C GLY A 60 24.28 -3.91 6.16
N PRO A 61 24.45 -3.06 7.19
CA PRO A 61 23.87 -1.71 7.24
C PRO A 61 24.28 -0.79 6.07
N MET A 62 25.54 -0.84 5.63
CA MET A 62 26.01 -0.08 4.46
C MET A 62 25.34 -0.54 3.17
N GLN A 63 25.18 -1.85 2.99
CA GLN A 63 24.52 -2.42 1.81
C GLN A 63 23.03 -2.06 1.83
N SER A 64 22.36 -2.18 2.98
CA SER A 64 20.96 -1.77 3.17
C SER A 64 20.75 -0.32 2.74
N THR A 65 21.64 0.58 3.17
CA THR A 65 21.56 2.00 2.79
C THR A 65 21.74 2.21 1.28
N SER A 66 22.70 1.53 0.65
CA SER A 66 22.92 1.62 -0.80
C SER A 66 21.70 1.14 -1.60
N ILE A 67 21.09 0.03 -1.18
CA ILE A 67 19.89 -0.51 -1.81
C ILE A 67 18.72 0.45 -1.64
N LEU A 68 18.47 0.95 -0.43
CA LEU A 68 17.38 1.91 -0.15
C LEU A 68 17.56 3.20 -0.95
N GLN A 69 18.78 3.71 -1.08
CA GLN A 69 19.09 4.88 -1.92
C GLN A 69 18.79 4.60 -3.39
N THR A 70 19.11 3.40 -3.88
CA THR A 70 18.86 3.00 -5.26
C THR A 70 17.35 2.90 -5.53
N LEU A 71 16.59 2.23 -4.65
CA LEU A 71 15.13 2.14 -4.71
C LEU A 71 14.47 3.53 -4.72
N LEU A 72 14.88 4.40 -3.79
CA LEU A 72 14.38 5.78 -3.74
C LEU A 72 14.69 6.56 -5.00
N LYS A 73 15.89 6.41 -5.56
CA LYS A 73 16.27 7.09 -6.80
C LYS A 73 15.42 6.63 -7.97
N ILE A 74 15.19 5.33 -8.11
CA ILE A 74 14.30 4.78 -9.14
C ILE A 74 12.90 5.38 -9.01
N ILE A 75 12.30 5.31 -7.82
CA ILE A 75 10.92 5.77 -7.59
C ILE A 75 10.81 7.28 -7.78
N ARG A 76 11.74 8.08 -7.26
CA ARG A 76 11.76 9.54 -7.43
C ARG A 76 11.87 9.93 -8.90
N ASN A 77 12.78 9.30 -9.66
CA ASN A 77 12.94 9.58 -11.08
C ASN A 77 11.64 9.36 -11.88
N VAL A 78 10.86 8.33 -11.54
CA VAL A 78 9.56 8.07 -12.18
C VAL A 78 8.52 9.12 -11.77
N ILE A 79 8.45 9.47 -10.49
CA ILE A 79 7.48 10.47 -9.98
C ILE A 79 7.77 11.86 -10.57
N GLU A 80 9.04 12.26 -10.60
CA GLU A 80 9.48 13.58 -11.06
C GLU A 80 9.41 13.72 -12.58
N HIS A 81 9.51 12.61 -13.32
CA HIS A 81 9.53 12.60 -14.78
C HIS A 81 8.71 11.44 -15.37
N PRO A 82 7.38 11.44 -15.20
CA PRO A 82 6.52 10.33 -15.62
C PRO A 82 6.46 10.13 -17.15
N GLU A 83 6.83 11.11 -17.95
CA GLU A 83 6.90 11.04 -19.42
C GLU A 83 8.17 10.33 -19.93
N MET A 84 9.22 10.25 -19.11
CA MET A 84 10.49 9.66 -19.54
C MET A 84 10.50 8.14 -19.41
N GLU A 85 10.29 7.44 -20.54
CA GLU A 85 10.32 5.97 -20.64
C GLU A 85 11.59 5.33 -20.10
N LYS A 86 12.75 6.02 -20.20
CA LYS A 86 14.03 5.52 -19.67
C LYS A 86 14.02 5.29 -18.16
N TYR A 87 13.16 5.98 -17.40
CA TYR A 87 13.04 5.79 -15.95
C TYR A 87 12.05 4.69 -15.58
N LYS A 88 11.18 4.29 -16.52
CA LYS A 88 10.28 3.15 -16.37
C LYS A 88 10.93 1.83 -16.77
N ARG A 89 12.17 1.84 -17.29
CA ARG A 89 12.87 0.65 -17.79
C ARG A 89 14.27 0.58 -17.18
N LEU A 90 14.51 -0.42 -16.35
CA LEU A 90 15.80 -0.65 -15.70
C LEU A 90 16.48 -1.83 -16.38
N ARG A 91 17.64 -1.59 -17.01
CA ARG A 91 18.41 -2.66 -17.66
C ARG A 91 19.03 -3.57 -16.61
N LYS A 92 18.79 -4.88 -16.69
CA LYS A 92 19.31 -5.86 -15.72
C LYS A 92 20.84 -5.95 -15.74
N THR A 93 21.48 -5.63 -16.87
CA THR A 93 22.95 -5.60 -17.01
C THR A 93 23.61 -4.35 -16.40
N ASN A 94 22.83 -3.39 -15.89
CA ASN A 94 23.42 -2.25 -15.18
C ASN A 94 23.99 -2.73 -13.84
N PRO A 95 25.29 -2.53 -13.54
CA PRO A 95 25.93 -3.10 -12.36
C PRO A 95 25.33 -2.62 -11.04
N VAL A 96 24.76 -1.40 -11.01
CA VAL A 96 24.07 -0.88 -9.82
C VAL A 96 22.73 -1.59 -9.64
N ILE A 97 21.98 -1.82 -10.73
CA ILE A 97 20.71 -2.57 -10.69
C ILE A 97 20.95 -4.03 -10.33
N GLU A 98 21.95 -4.67 -10.93
CA GLU A 98 22.32 -6.05 -10.62
C GLU A 98 22.68 -6.22 -9.15
N ARG A 99 23.63 -5.42 -8.66
CA ARG A 99 24.13 -5.51 -7.28
C ARG A 99 23.06 -5.17 -6.24
N ASN A 100 22.32 -4.09 -6.45
CA ASN A 100 21.45 -3.54 -5.40
C ASN A 100 20.00 -4.06 -5.50
N ILE A 101 19.54 -4.43 -6.69
CA ILE A 101 18.16 -4.87 -6.92
C ILE A 101 18.12 -6.37 -7.19
N LEU A 102 18.80 -6.86 -8.24
CA LEU A 102 18.62 -8.25 -8.70
C LEU A 102 19.12 -9.28 -7.69
N ASN A 103 20.23 -8.97 -7.00
CA ASN A 103 20.81 -9.86 -6.00
C ASN A 103 20.08 -9.82 -4.64
N ASN A 104 19.03 -8.99 -4.50
CA ASN A 104 18.27 -8.87 -3.27
C ASN A 104 16.77 -9.09 -3.52
N LYS A 105 16.24 -10.21 -3.00
CA LYS A 105 14.83 -10.59 -3.22
C LYS A 105 13.86 -9.56 -2.65
N ALA A 106 14.18 -8.96 -1.51
CA ALA A 106 13.35 -7.94 -0.90
C ALA A 106 13.27 -6.65 -1.74
N ALA A 107 14.37 -6.24 -2.37
CA ALA A 107 14.40 -5.10 -3.28
C ALA A 107 13.56 -5.36 -4.55
N LEU A 108 13.62 -6.57 -5.10
CA LEU A 108 12.76 -6.99 -6.19
C LEU A 108 11.28 -6.97 -5.80
N GLU A 109 10.95 -7.46 -4.61
CA GLU A 109 9.57 -7.43 -4.09
C GLU A 109 9.05 -5.99 -3.96
N ILE A 110 9.86 -5.06 -3.43
CA ILE A 110 9.49 -3.64 -3.33
C ILE A 110 9.19 -3.07 -4.73
N LEU A 111 10.06 -3.32 -5.72
CA LEU A 111 9.82 -2.85 -7.08
C LEU A 111 8.59 -3.53 -7.73
N SER A 112 8.35 -4.80 -7.43
CA SER A 112 7.15 -5.52 -7.88
C SER A 112 5.87 -4.92 -7.29
N LEU A 113 5.88 -4.58 -6.00
CA LEU A 113 4.74 -3.96 -5.32
C LEU A 113 4.38 -2.62 -5.96
N VAL A 114 5.37 -1.82 -6.38
CA VAL A 114 5.13 -0.54 -7.08
C VAL A 114 4.77 -0.67 -8.55
N GLY A 115 4.88 -1.87 -9.13
CA GLY A 115 4.41 -2.14 -10.49
C GLY A 115 5.49 -2.47 -11.52
N PHE A 116 6.76 -2.61 -11.12
CA PHE A 116 7.78 -3.16 -12.02
C PHE A 116 7.57 -4.65 -12.24
N ARG A 117 7.81 -5.10 -13.47
CA ARG A 117 7.76 -6.51 -13.86
C ARG A 117 8.98 -6.81 -14.73
N GLU A 118 9.43 -8.05 -14.71
CA GLU A 118 10.46 -8.49 -15.65
C GLU A 118 9.93 -8.48 -17.07
N ASP A 119 10.77 -8.05 -18.00
CA ASP A 119 10.45 -8.02 -19.42
C ASP A 119 11.71 -8.26 -20.24
N VAL A 120 11.55 -8.80 -21.45
CA VAL A 120 12.65 -9.04 -22.39
C VAL A 120 12.38 -8.23 -23.64
N ILE A 121 13.30 -7.34 -23.98
CA ILE A 121 13.20 -6.49 -25.15
C ILE A 121 14.26 -6.93 -26.15
N TYR A 122 13.85 -7.14 -27.40
CA TYR A 122 14.76 -7.45 -28.49
C TYR A 122 15.27 -6.15 -29.12
N ASP A 123 16.59 -6.02 -29.22
CA ASP A 123 17.19 -4.93 -29.99
C ASP A 123 17.06 -5.19 -31.50
N ASN A 124 17.33 -4.18 -32.33
CA ASN A 124 17.24 -4.26 -33.79
C ASN A 124 18.15 -5.34 -34.41
N LEU A 125 19.14 -5.83 -33.64
CA LEU A 125 20.05 -6.92 -34.04
C LEU A 125 19.53 -8.31 -33.60
N GLY A 126 18.32 -8.40 -33.04
CA GLY A 126 17.74 -9.66 -32.53
C GLY A 126 18.32 -10.14 -31.21
N LYS A 127 19.15 -9.32 -30.56
CA LYS A 127 19.69 -9.62 -29.22
C LYS A 127 18.62 -9.35 -28.16
N GLU A 128 18.40 -10.31 -27.28
CA GLU A 128 17.58 -10.12 -26.10
C GLU A 128 18.33 -9.33 -25.02
N ASP A 129 17.68 -8.30 -24.47
CA ASP A 129 18.12 -7.60 -23.27
C ASP A 129 17.00 -7.70 -22.22
N ALA A 130 17.38 -8.12 -21.01
CA ALA A 130 16.45 -8.27 -19.90
C ALA A 130 16.30 -6.96 -19.11
N TYR A 131 15.06 -6.58 -18.81
CA TYR A 131 14.71 -5.35 -18.12
C TYR A 131 13.74 -5.61 -16.95
N LEU A 132 13.72 -4.68 -16.00
CA LEU A 132 12.56 -4.44 -15.14
C LEU A 132 11.80 -3.23 -15.69
N VAL A 133 10.53 -3.42 -16.05
CA VAL A 133 9.70 -2.41 -16.68
C VAL A 133 8.51 -2.07 -15.78
N LEU A 134 8.27 -0.78 -15.54
CA LEU A 134 7.10 -0.30 -14.82
C LEU A 134 5.85 -0.47 -15.69
N LYS A 135 5.07 -1.52 -15.40
CA LYS A 135 3.82 -1.83 -16.13
C LYS A 135 2.62 -1.15 -15.49
N ARG A 136 2.62 -0.97 -14.16
CA ARG A 136 1.59 -0.23 -13.42
C ARG A 136 2.13 1.12 -12.96
N ASN A 137 1.85 2.18 -13.72
CA ASN A 137 2.27 3.54 -13.40
C ASN A 137 1.22 4.24 -12.51
N ASP A 138 1.01 3.72 -11.30
CA ASP A 138 0.07 4.30 -10.34
C ASP A 138 0.79 5.31 -9.42
N PRO A 139 0.46 6.62 -9.48
CA PRO A 139 1.14 7.63 -8.68
C PRO A 139 0.97 7.42 -7.17
N GLY A 140 -0.21 6.96 -6.71
CA GLY A 140 -0.49 6.75 -5.28
C GLY A 140 0.40 5.68 -4.67
N LEU A 141 0.61 4.60 -5.40
CA LEU A 141 1.49 3.49 -5.03
C LEU A 141 2.97 3.88 -5.06
N LEU A 142 3.40 4.64 -6.08
CA LEU A 142 4.76 5.18 -6.14
C LEU A 142 5.03 6.12 -4.95
N TRP A 143 4.06 6.99 -4.63
CA TRP A 143 4.13 7.87 -3.47
C TRP A 143 4.18 7.09 -2.15
N LEU A 144 3.31 6.08 -2.00
CA LEU A 144 3.28 5.23 -0.82
C LEU A 144 4.63 4.56 -0.58
N ALA A 145 5.21 3.96 -1.62
CA ALA A 145 6.53 3.34 -1.52
C ALA A 145 7.63 4.36 -1.21
N LYS A 146 7.63 5.53 -1.87
CA LYS A 146 8.58 6.61 -1.56
C LYS A 146 8.51 6.98 -0.07
N SER A 147 7.32 7.28 0.45
CA SER A 147 7.12 7.66 1.85
C SER A 147 7.58 6.56 2.81
N THR A 148 7.23 5.30 2.51
CA THR A 148 7.61 4.15 3.35
C THR A 148 9.14 3.95 3.38
N LEU A 149 9.81 4.08 2.22
CA LEU A 149 11.26 3.96 2.12
C LEU A 149 11.98 5.14 2.81
N GLU A 150 11.44 6.35 2.75
CA GLU A 150 11.99 7.53 3.42
C GLU A 150 11.91 7.41 4.94
N SER A 151 10.76 6.98 5.48
CA SER A 151 10.60 6.72 6.92
C SER A 151 11.54 5.63 7.43
N SER A 152 11.91 4.69 6.57
CA SER A 152 12.81 3.58 6.91
C SER A 152 14.29 4.00 7.04
N ARG A 153 14.65 5.22 6.62
CA ARG A 153 16.02 5.77 6.74
C ARG A 153 16.26 6.51 8.06
N ALA A 154 15.19 6.84 8.79
CA ALA A 154 15.25 7.51 10.07
C ALA A 154 15.72 6.57 11.20
#